data_AF-A0A967P1I2-F1
#
_entry.id   AF-A0A967P1I2-F1
#
_cell.length_a   1.000
_cell.length_b   1.000
_cell.length_c   1.000
_cell.angle_alpha   90.00
_cell.angle_beta   90.00
_cell.angle_gamma   90.00
#
_symmetry.space_group_name_H-M   'P 1'
#
loop_
_entity.id
_entity.type
_entity.pdbx_description
1 polymer ?
#
loop_
_entity_poly.entity_id
_entity_poly.type
_entity_poly.pdbx_seq_one_letter_code
_entity_poly.pdbx_strand_id
1 'polypeptide(L)' 'RDKAVIASKVLPENLAYDDVIAACERSLKALDTDYIDLYQIHWPNHEIPLDETIRALEDLKRE' A
#
# COMPACT_ATOMS: atom_id res chain seq x y z
N ARG A 1 -7.30 15.88 -10.50
CA ARG A 1 -6.28 14.87 -10.13
C ARG A 1 -5.36 14.56 -11.31
N ASP A 2 -5.87 14.66 -12.54
CA ASP A 2 -5.29 14.31 -13.86
C ASP A 2 -4.00 15.04 -14.30
N LYS A 3 -3.39 15.85 -13.45
CA LYS A 3 -2.16 16.59 -13.77
C LYS A 3 -0.92 16.04 -13.07
N ALA A 4 -1.10 15.07 -12.16
CA ALA A 4 -0.03 14.48 -11.38
C ALA A 4 -0.31 13.01 -11.04
N VAL A 5 0.77 12.24 -10.95
CA VAL A 5 0.79 10.86 -10.45
C VAL A 5 1.22 10.91 -8.98
N ILE A 6 0.43 10.33 -8.08
CA ILE A 6 0.78 10.16 -6.68
C ILE A 6 1.26 8.73 -6.46
N ALA A 7 2.52 8.61 -6.06
CA ALA A 7 3.11 7.37 -5.61
C ALA A 7 3.32 7.40 -4.10
N SER A 8 2.92 6.33 -3.41
CA SER A 8 3.16 6.13 -1.98
C SER A 8 3.77 4.75 -1.73
N LYS A 9 4.26 4.52 -0.51
CA LYS A 9 4.93 3.27 -0.14
C LYS A 9 4.47 2.77 1.22
N VAL A 10 4.31 1.46 1.35
CA VAL A 10 4.12 0.79 2.63
C VAL A 10 5.47 0.50 3.28
N LEU A 11 5.59 0.78 4.58
CA LEU A 11 6.81 0.55 5.35
C LEU A 11 6.96 -0.94 5.74
N PRO A 12 8.19 -1.43 5.96
CA PRO A 12 8.46 -2.85 6.26
C PRO A 12 7.69 -3.43 7.45
N GLU A 13 7.33 -2.59 8.42
CA GLU A 13 6.60 -2.99 9.63
C GLU A 13 5.12 -3.25 9.37
N ASN A 14 4.60 -2.92 8.17
CA ASN A 14 3.18 -3.03 7.81
C ASN A 14 2.99 -3.96 6.61
N LEU A 15 3.83 -5.00 6.44
CA LEU A 15 3.75 -5.89 5.28
C LEU A 15 2.84 -7.12 5.48
N ALA A 16 2.29 -7.33 6.68
CA ALA A 16 1.24 -8.33 6.90
C ALA A 16 -0.05 -7.87 6.19
N TYR A 17 -0.91 -8.82 5.82
CA TYR A 17 -2.03 -8.57 4.91
C TYR A 17 -2.95 -7.42 5.39
N ASP A 18 -3.45 -7.52 6.63
CA ASP A 18 -4.35 -6.52 7.20
C ASP A 18 -3.64 -5.17 7.43
N ASP A 19 -2.34 -5.22 7.75
CA ASP A 19 -1.54 -4.02 8.01
C ASP A 19 -1.25 -3.23 6.73
N VAL A 20 -1.08 -3.90 5.58
CA VAL A 20 -0.94 -3.25 4.27
C VAL A 20 -2.20 -2.46 3.93
N ILE A 21 -3.38 -3.07 4.14
CA ILE A 21 -4.68 -2.43 3.89
C ILE A 21 -4.82 -1.21 4.80
N ALA A 22 -4.62 -1.40 6.11
CA ALA A 22 -4.72 -0.30 7.07
C ALA A 22 -3.69 0.82 6.81
N ALA A 23 -2.49 0.48 6.32
CA ALA A 23 -1.48 1.46 5.94
C ALA A 23 -1.87 2.25 4.67
N CYS A 24 -2.52 1.59 3.71
CA CYS A 24 -3.07 2.24 2.51
C CYS A 24 -4.17 3.23 2.90
N GLU A 25 -5.14 2.82 3.72
CA GLU A 25 -6.21 3.70 4.22
C GLU A 25 -5.66 4.94 4.96
N ARG A 26 -4.66 4.75 5.83
CA ARG A 26 -3.98 5.86 6.49
C ARG A 26 -3.31 6.79 5.49
N SER A 27 -2.71 6.25 4.43
CA SER A 27 -2.07 7.03 3.36
C SER A 27 -3.09 7.85 2.58
N LEU A 28 -4.20 7.24 2.17
CA LEU A 28 -5.32 7.90 1.49
C LEU A 28 -5.88 9.06 2.31
N LYS A 29 -6.13 8.81 3.60
CA LYS A 29 -6.58 9.84 4.55
C LYS A 29 -5.58 10.98 4.71
N ALA A 30 -4.28 10.67 4.80
CA ALA A 30 -3.23 11.69 4.95
C ALA A 30 -3.02 12.53 3.68
N LEU A 31 -3.22 11.91 2.51
CA LEU A 31 -3.11 12.55 1.20
C LEU A 31 -4.41 13.26 0.77
N ASP A 32 -5.49 13.10 1.54
CA ASP A 32 -6.84 13.62 1.26
C ASP A 32 -7.32 13.26 -0.17
N THR A 33 -7.18 11.98 -0.52
CA THR A 33 -7.55 11.44 -1.83
C THR A 33 -8.16 10.05 -1.67
N ASP A 34 -8.99 9.65 -2.62
CA ASP A 34 -9.68 8.37 -2.70
C ASP A 34 -8.86 7.24 -3.37
N TYR A 35 -7.82 7.58 -4.15
CA TYR A 35 -6.92 6.58 -4.74
C TYR A 35 -5.46 7.07 -4.85
N ILE A 36 -4.54 6.10 -4.94
CA ILE A 36 -3.10 6.27 -5.17
C ILE A 36 -2.75 5.64 -6.52
N ASP A 37 -2.03 6.36 -7.38
CA ASP A 37 -1.70 5.91 -8.74
C ASP A 37 -0.67 4.76 -8.75
N LEU A 38 0.22 4.74 -7.75
CA LEU A 38 1.21 3.67 -7.56
C LEU A 38 1.50 3.43 -6.08
N TYR A 39 1.21 2.22 -5.58
CA TYR A 39 1.52 1.80 -4.21
C TYR A 39 2.56 0.68 -4.21
N GLN A 40 3.62 0.83 -3.40
CA GLN A 40 4.82 -0.01 -3.48
C GLN A 40 5.32 -0.42 -2.10
N ILE A 41 6.04 -1.53 -2.04
CA ILE A 41 6.84 -1.91 -0.87
C ILE A 41 8.06 -0.97 -0.79
N HIS A 42 8.27 -0.30 0.34
CA HIS A 42 9.42 0.60 0.52
C HIS A 42 10.73 -0.19 0.63
N TRP A 43 10.73 -1.23 1.47
CA TRP A 43 11.83 -2.17 1.66
C TRP A 43 11.28 -3.54 2.03
N PRO A 44 11.95 -4.65 1.66
CA PRO A 44 11.50 -5.98 2.05
C PRO A 44 11.55 -6.17 3.56
N ASN A 45 10.61 -6.95 4.10
CA ASN A 45 10.69 -7.53 5.43
C ASN A 45 10.75 -9.05 5.27
N HIS A 46 11.87 -9.67 5.65
CA HIS A 46 12.08 -11.11 5.48
C HIS A 46 11.39 -11.97 6.55
N GLU A 47 10.81 -11.35 7.59
CA GLU A 47 10.02 -12.05 8.61
C GLU A 47 8.57 -12.29 8.16
N ILE A 48 8.10 -11.55 7.15
CA ILE A 48 6.74 -11.65 6.63
C ILE A 48 6.78 -12.33 5.25
N PRO A 49 5.99 -13.40 5.03
CA PRO A 49 5.89 -14.03 3.71
C PRO A 49 5.45 -13.03 2.64
N LEU A 50 6.22 -12.93 1.55
CA LEU A 50 5.95 -11.95 0.50
C LEU A 50 4.58 -12.16 -0.18
N ASP A 51 4.12 -13.41 -0.30
CA ASP A 51 2.82 -13.75 -0.87
C ASP A 51 1.65 -13.12 -0.11
N GLU A 52 1.80 -12.97 1.20
CA GLU A 52 0.82 -12.29 2.05
C GLU A 52 0.71 -10.80 1.68
N THR A 53 1.84 -10.11 1.58
CA THR A 53 1.92 -8.69 1.17
C THR A 53 1.39 -8.50 -0.25
N ILE A 54 1.77 -9.38 -1.17
CA ILE A 54 1.37 -9.28 -2.58
C ILE A 54 -0.14 -9.46 -2.73
N ARG A 55 -0.74 -10.40 -2.00
CA ARG A 55 -2.20 -10.58 -1.99
C ARG A 55 -2.92 -9.30 -1.56
N ALA A 56 -2.46 -8.66 -0.48
CA ALA A 56 -3.04 -7.39 -0.03
C ALA A 56 -2.92 -6.28 -1.08
N LEU A 57 -1.76 -6.16 -1.74
CA LEU A 57 -1.55 -5.18 -2.81
C LEU A 57 -2.42 -5.47 -4.04
N GLU A 58 -2.65 -6.74 -4.37
CA GLU A 58 -3.55 -7.13 -5.47
C GLU A 58 -5.02 -6.84 -5.15
N ASP A 59 -5.45 -7.07 -3.91
CA ASP A 59 -6.82 -6.79 -3.47
C ASP A 59 -7.09 -5.28 -3.46
N LEU A 60 -6.17 -4.48 -2.91
CA LEU A 60 -6.24 -3.01 -2.97
C LEU A 60 -6.30 -2.44 -4.40
N LYS A 61 -5.71 -3.15 -5.38
CA LYS A 61 -5.76 -2.74 -6.79
C LYS A 61 -7.12 -3.05 -7.45
N ARG A 62 -7.88 -4.01 -6.91
CA ARG A 62 -9.18 -4.46 -7.46
C ARG A 62 -10.36 -3.65 -6.95
N GLU A 63 -10.22 -3.02 -5.79
CA GLU A 63 -11.20 -2.07 -5.22
C GLU A 63 -11.35 -0.81 -6.10
#